data_AF-A0A968LRH9-F1
#
_entry.id   AF-A0A968LRH9-F1
#
_cell.length_a   1.000
_cell.length_b   1.000
_cell.length_c   1.000
_cell.angle_alpha   90.00
_cell.angle_beta   90.00
_cell.angle_gamma   90.00
#
_symmetry.space_group_name_H-M   'P 1'
#
loop_
_entity.id
_entity.type
_entity.pdbx_description
1 polymer ?
#
loop_
_entity_poly.entity_id
_entity_poly.type
_entity_poly.pdbx_seq_one_letter_code
_entity_poly.pdbx_strand_id
1 'polypeptide(L)'
;MNLFSGGKPKANPEKIKQIKTWIYQLFEIDEEIFISLNQLQCTEPDCPPLETVIVIMDEPRQQYKIHKSIAEIEREDLLKLKQN
;
A
#
# COMPACT_ATOMS: atom_id res chain seq x y z
N MET A 1 30.16 -21.00 -2.39
CA MET A 1 29.71 -19.70 -2.92
C MET A 1 28.20 -19.66 -2.76
N ASN A 2 27.67 -18.86 -1.83
CA ASN A 2 26.22 -18.73 -1.61
C ASN A 2 25.69 -17.63 -2.54
N LEU A 3 24.91 -18.02 -3.55
CA LEU A 3 24.40 -17.15 -4.63
C LEU A 3 22.88 -16.94 -4.54
N PHE A 4 22.32 -16.87 -3.33
CA PHE A 4 20.89 -16.57 -3.15
C PHE A 4 20.69 -15.61 -1.96
N SER A 5 20.97 -14.33 -2.18
CA SER A 5 20.66 -13.26 -1.23
C SER A 5 19.89 -12.11 -1.90
N GLY A 6 19.08 -12.42 -2.90
CA GLY A 6 18.17 -11.47 -3.54
C GLY A 6 16.77 -11.55 -2.94
N GLY A 7 16.64 -11.39 -1.62
CA GLY A 7 15.32 -11.33 -1.00
C GLY A 7 14.62 -10.07 -1.45
N LYS A 8 13.69 -10.17 -2.41
CA LYS A 8 12.72 -9.10 -2.69
C LYS A 8 12.20 -8.60 -1.33
N PRO A 9 12.19 -7.29 -1.04
CA PRO A 9 11.69 -6.79 0.24
C PRO A 9 10.25 -7.28 0.39
N LYS A 10 10.06 -8.31 1.21
CA LYS A 10 8.73 -8.84 1.52
C LYS A 10 8.06 -7.74 2.32
N ALA A 11 6.89 -7.30 1.87
CA ALA A 11 6.10 -6.33 2.61
C ALA A 11 5.95 -6.82 4.06
N ASN A 12 6.42 -6.02 5.02
CA ASN A 12 6.38 -6.40 6.42
C ASN A 12 4.91 -6.53 6.85
N PRO A 13 4.46 -7.68 7.39
CA PRO A 13 3.07 -7.85 7.85
C PRO A 13 2.65 -6.79 8.89
N GLU A 14 3.58 -6.32 9.72
CA GLU A 14 3.31 -5.23 10.68
C GLU A 14 3.00 -3.92 9.96
N LYS A 15 3.76 -3.62 8.89
CA LYS A 15 3.55 -2.43 8.06
C LYS A 15 2.21 -2.49 7.33
N ILE A 16 1.85 -3.65 6.79
CA ILE A 16 0.54 -3.89 6.17
C ILE A 16 -0.59 -3.62 7.18
N LYS A 17 -0.48 -4.18 8.39
CA LYS A 17 -1.48 -3.97 9.45
C LYS A 17 -1.57 -2.49 9.82
N GLN A 18 -0.43 -1.81 9.98
CA GLN A 18 -0.38 -0.39 10.28
C GLN A 18 -1.08 0.46 9.21
N ILE A 19 -0.82 0.20 7.93
CA ILE A 19 -1.46 0.89 6.81
C ILE A 19 -2.98 0.67 6.84
N LYS A 20 -3.43 -0.57 7.06
CA LYS A 20 -4.87 -0.87 7.18
C LYS A 20 -5.52 -0.10 8.33
N THR A 21 -4.91 -0.10 9.51
CA THR A 21 -5.39 0.68 10.66
C THR A 21 -5.51 2.16 10.34
N TRP A 22 -4.53 2.74 9.65
CA TRP A 22 -4.62 4.13 9.21
C TRP A 22 -5.76 4.35 8.22
N ILE A 23 -5.97 3.45 7.27
CA ILE A 23 -7.09 3.54 6.32
C ILE A 23 -8.43 3.50 7.07
N TYR A 24 -8.65 2.54 7.96
CA TYR A 24 -9.88 2.46 8.77
C TYR A 24 -10.15 3.76 9.52
N GLN A 25 -9.11 4.33 10.15
CA GLN A 25 -9.21 5.59 10.90
C GLN A 25 -9.43 6.83 10.02
N LEU A 26 -8.79 6.91 8.85
CA LEU A 26 -8.83 8.10 7.99
C LEU A 26 -10.08 8.17 7.13
N PHE A 27 -10.54 7.01 6.65
CA PHE A 27 -11.73 6.86 5.82
C PHE A 27 -13.00 6.63 6.64
N GLU A 28 -12.88 6.47 7.96
CA GLU A 28 -14.01 6.30 8.89
C GLU A 28 -14.88 5.09 8.50
N ILE A 29 -14.21 4.01 8.09
CA ILE A 29 -14.82 2.74 7.66
C ILE A 29 -14.54 1.63 8.69
N ASP A 30 -15.38 0.60 8.69
CA ASP A 30 -15.31 -0.50 9.64
C ASP A 30 -14.09 -1.42 9.38
N GLU A 31 -13.48 -1.97 10.44
CA GLU A 31 -12.37 -2.92 10.35
C GLU A 31 -12.76 -4.25 9.66
N GLU A 32 -14.07 -4.55 9.58
CA GLU A 32 -14.65 -5.66 8.82
C GLU A 32 -14.53 -5.45 7.30
N ILE A 33 -14.37 -4.21 6.82
CA ILE A 33 -14.22 -3.93 5.38
C ILE A 33 -12.91 -4.51 4.86
N PHE A 34 -13.02 -5.27 3.77
CA PHE A 34 -11.86 -5.89 3.16
C PHE A 34 -10.99 -4.86 2.43
N ILE A 35 -9.79 -4.65 2.94
CA ILE A 35 -8.75 -3.81 2.32
C ILE A 35 -7.68 -4.71 1.67
N SER A 36 -7.50 -4.55 0.36
CA SER A 36 -6.42 -5.17 -0.41
C SER A 36 -5.28 -4.18 -0.62
N LEU A 37 -4.04 -4.59 -0.33
CA LEU A 37 -2.82 -3.84 -0.62
C LEU A 37 -1.99 -4.67 -1.60
N ASN A 38 -1.79 -4.17 -2.81
CA ASN A 38 -1.02 -4.87 -3.84
C ASN A 38 0.16 -4.02 -4.30
N GLN A 39 1.37 -4.58 -4.26
CA GLN A 39 2.58 -3.89 -4.67
C GLN A 39 3.02 -4.38 -6.05
N LEU A 40 3.15 -3.47 -7.00
CA LEU A 40 3.52 -3.70 -8.39
C LEU A 40 4.91 -3.13 -8.66
N GLN A 41 5.69 -3.76 -9.55
CA GLN A 41 6.96 -3.20 -9.98
C GLN A 41 6.76 -2.25 -11.17
N CYS A 42 7.29 -1.04 -11.05
CA CYS A 42 7.44 -0.14 -12.20
C CYS A 42 8.70 -0.54 -12.98
N THR A 43 8.54 -0.82 -14.27
CA THR A 43 9.62 -1.22 -15.19
C THR A 43 10.14 -0.05 -16.04
N GLU A 44 9.82 1.18 -15.65
CA GLU A 44 10.20 2.37 -16.40
C GLU A 44 11.55 2.92 -15.93
N PRO A 45 12.43 3.35 -16.85
CA PRO A 45 13.63 4.09 -16.47
C PRO A 45 13.18 5.43 -15.86
N ASP A 46 13.64 5.73 -14.65
CA ASP A 46 13.34 6.94 -13.84
C ASP A 46 12.13 6.87 -12.88
N CYS A 47 11.41 5.75 -12.80
CA CYS A 47 10.29 5.60 -11.84
C CYS A 47 10.74 4.89 -10.55
N PRO A 48 10.23 5.25 -9.35
CA PRO A 48 10.43 4.42 -8.16
C PRO A 48 10.03 2.97 -8.50
N PRO A 49 10.83 1.97 -8.08
CA PRO A 49 10.71 0.62 -8.61
C PRO A 49 9.39 -0.07 -8.23
N LEU A 50 8.57 0.54 -7.37
CA LEU A 50 7.41 -0.06 -6.74
C LEU A 50 6.23 0.93 -6.62
N GLU A 51 5.06 0.52 -7.11
CA GLU A 51 3.75 1.16 -6.88
C GLU A 51 2.93 0.30 -5.92
N THR A 52 2.18 0.92 -5.02
CA THR A 52 1.19 0.24 -4.19
C THR A 52 -0.22 0.67 -4.57
N VAL A 53 -1.06 -0.32 -4.88
CA VAL A 53 -2.49 -0.17 -5.14
C VAL A 53 -3.25 -0.59 -3.89
N ILE A 54 -4.13 0.30 -3.42
CA ILE A 54 -4.99 0.11 -2.27
C ILE A 54 -6.42 -0.01 -2.79
N VAL A 55 -7.10 -1.11 -2.49
CA VAL A 55 -8.50 -1.31 -2.84
C VAL A 55 -9.30 -1.52 -1.56
N ILE A 56 -10.28 -0.65 -1.34
CA ILE A 56 -11.24 -0.73 -0.25
C ILE A 56 -12.53 -1.29 -0.84
N MET A 57 -12.92 -2.48 -0.40
CA MET A 57 -14.13 -3.17 -0.87
C MET A 57 -15.38 -2.68 -0.12
N ASP A 58 -15.56 -1.37 -0.05
CA ASP A 58 -16.73 -0.70 0.51
C ASP A 58 -17.79 -0.42 -0.58
N GLU A 59 -18.95 0.16 -0.24
CA GLU A 59 -19.98 0.56 -1.19
C GLU A 59 -20.14 2.10 -1.23
N PRO A 60 -19.59 2.79 -2.24
CA PRO A 60 -18.98 2.29 -3.47
C PRO A 60 -17.51 1.86 -3.30
N ARG A 61 -17.05 0.91 -4.14
CA ARG A 61 -15.65 0.45 -4.11
C ARG A 61 -14.70 1.62 -4.33
N GLN A 62 -13.66 1.72 -3.51
CA GLN A 62 -12.65 2.78 -3.63
C GLN A 62 -11.30 2.16 -4.00
N GLN A 63 -10.62 2.77 -4.96
CA GLN A 63 -9.30 2.32 -5.39
C GLN A 63 -8.35 3.49 -5.47
N TYR A 64 -7.21 3.35 -4.81
CA TYR A 64 -6.16 4.35 -4.72
C TYR A 64 -4.83 3.77 -5.18
N LYS A 65 -3.96 4.62 -5.73
CA LYS A 65 -2.61 4.24 -6.17
C LYS A 65 -1.60 5.20 -5.56
N ILE A 66 -0.52 4.64 -5.03
CA ILE A 66 0.61 5.38 -4.47
C ILE A 66 1.87 4.87 -5.14
N HIS A 67 2.65 5.75 -5.77
CA HIS A 67 3.95 5.42 -6.39
C HIS A 67 5.05 5.26 -5.33
N LYS A 68 4.82 4.39 -4.35
CA LYS A 68 5.76 4.02 -3.28
C LYS A 68 5.60 2.53 -2.96
N SER A 69 6.66 1.93 -2.42
CA SER A 69 6.56 0.59 -1.83
C SER A 69 5.74 0.61 -0.54
N ILE A 70 5.17 -0.54 -0.15
CA ILE A 70 4.41 -0.69 1.11
C ILE A 70 5.27 -0.29 2.32
N ALA A 71 6.59 -0.52 2.26
CA ALA A 71 7.52 -0.15 3.33
C ALA A 71 7.63 1.37 3.51
N GLU A 72 7.53 2.13 2.42
CA GLU A 72 7.71 3.59 2.37
C GLU A 72 6.41 4.38 2.49
N ILE A 73 5.25 3.71 2.49
CA ILE A 73 3.96 4.38 2.71
C ILE A 73 3.90 4.92 4.13
N GLU A 74 3.63 6.21 4.25
CA GLU A 74 3.40 6.87 5.52
C GLU A 74 1.96 7.33 5.65
N ARG A 75 1.55 7.69 6.88
CA ARG A 75 0.19 8.17 7.15
C ARG A 75 -0.16 9.40 6.31
N GLU A 76 0.82 10.25 6.02
CA GLU A 76 0.66 11.45 5.18
C GLU A 76 0.32 11.12 3.72
N ASP A 77 0.83 10.01 3.19
CA ASP A 77 0.47 9.58 1.83
C ASP A 77 -1.01 9.16 1.76
N LEU A 78 -1.51 8.50 2.82
CA LEU A 78 -2.92 8.12 2.93
C LEU A 78 -3.84 9.34 3.11
N LEU A 79 -3.39 10.37 3.82
CA LEU A 79 -4.14 11.63 3.97
C LEU A 79 -4.35 12.35 2.65
N LYS A 80 -3.41 12.22 1.70
CA LYS A 80 -3.56 12.78 0.35
C LYS A 80 -4.63 12.05 -0.46
N LEU A 81 -4.94 10.79 -0.14
CA LEU A 81 -5.97 10.01 -0.84
C LEU A 81 -7.40 10.51 -0.55
N LYS A 82 -7.65 11.07 0.64
CA LYS A 82 -8.99 11.61 1.03
C LYS A 82 -9.32 12.92 0.31
N GLN A 83 -8.32 13.63 -0.21
CA GLN A 83 -8.46 14.98 -0.77
C GLN A 83 -8.77 14.99 -2.28
N ASN A 84 -9.00 13.82 -2.87
CA ASN A 84 -9.12 13.63 -4.32
C ASN A 84 -10.39 12.87 -4.68
#